data_AF-A0A163FIA8-F1
#
_entry.id   AF-A0A163FIA8-F1
#
_cell.length_a   1.000
_cell.length_b   1.000
_cell.length_c   1.000
_cell.angle_alpha   90.00
_cell.angle_beta   90.00
_cell.angle_gamma   90.00
#
_symmetry.space_group_name_H-M   'P 1'
#
loop_
_entity.id
_entity.type
_entity.pdbx_description
1 polymer ?
#
loop_
_entity_poly.entity_id
_entity_poly.type
_entity_poly.pdbx_seq_one_letter_code
_entity_poly.pdbx_strand_id
1 'polypeptide(L)'
;MISNLSGRGRSLLILSTAFSLGVSLLGQATSAEAPSPPAIESPSRTAPAQSPIAELNTGPRTRLRGNWVGRQPVSPSLKIVVMAGHADSQGMHGSGTPGAAVDQRGEAPMDPRMRDELFWNRKVRDAVVALSKQKGLNIIGYDPGALSIAKASDPRTNWSVARRLSRQGNYILEIHFDAYSPHGYGSGLIPALNRNLNRVDESLALSFGRFPRLFRGGLGGPRRGISILEIGMLEGILEANLRNPKTREATIQAIALQVTDALMLGVRGKTSSNPPPGVVDNAPLTSNPQTNSEVE
;
A
#
# COMPACT_ATOMS: atom_id res chain seq x y z
N MET A 1 -12.58 -24.42 58.20
CA MET A 1 -12.97 -25.77 58.69
C MET A 1 -13.65 -26.49 57.52
N ILE A 2 -12.95 -27.48 56.93
CA ILE A 2 -13.31 -28.91 56.87
C ILE A 2 -14.38 -29.17 55.78
N SER A 3 -14.10 -29.69 54.56
CA SER A 3 -13.61 -31.01 54.08
C SER A 3 -14.73 -31.65 53.22
N ASN A 4 -14.55 -31.90 51.91
CA ASN A 4 -14.04 -33.12 51.24
C ASN A 4 -14.99 -34.34 51.18
N LEU A 5 -15.19 -34.87 49.96
CA LEU A 5 -15.27 -36.31 49.57
C LEU A 5 -15.35 -36.35 48.02
N SER A 6 -14.33 -36.71 47.23
CA SER A 6 -13.62 -37.98 47.04
C SER A 6 -14.46 -39.12 46.43
N GLY A 7 -14.13 -39.49 45.19
CA GLY A 7 -14.47 -40.78 44.57
C GLY A 7 -13.46 -41.14 43.47
N ARG A 8 -12.47 -41.97 43.83
CA ARG A 8 -11.48 -42.61 42.93
C ARG A 8 -12.03 -43.94 42.42
N GLY A 9 -11.65 -44.30 41.18
CA GLY A 9 -11.63 -45.68 40.68
C GLY A 9 -10.49 -45.84 39.67
N ARG A 10 -9.60 -46.82 39.91
CA ARG A 10 -8.31 -47.06 39.23
C ARG A 10 -8.31 -48.41 38.50
N SER A 11 -7.57 -48.48 37.38
CA SER A 11 -6.75 -49.62 36.87
C SER A 11 -7.50 -50.88 36.37
N LEU A 12 -7.03 -51.73 35.45
CA LEU A 12 -5.69 -52.22 35.01
C LEU A 12 -5.91 -52.97 33.64
N LEU A 13 -5.15 -52.76 32.55
CA LEU A 13 -3.99 -53.55 32.03
C LEU A 13 -4.27 -55.08 31.84
N ILE A 14 -4.09 -55.76 30.69
CA ILE A 14 -2.83 -56.37 30.17
C ILE A 14 -3.08 -57.31 28.94
N LEU A 15 -2.21 -57.21 27.90
CA LEU A 15 -1.55 -58.19 26.99
C LEU A 15 -2.34 -59.36 26.32
N SER A 16 -1.93 -60.04 25.22
CA SER A 16 -0.87 -59.96 24.17
C SER A 16 -0.98 -61.19 23.23
N THR A 17 -0.08 -61.28 22.24
CA THR A 17 0.38 -62.44 21.40
C THR A 17 -0.37 -62.74 20.10
N ALA A 18 0.22 -63.26 19.00
CA ALA A 18 1.53 -63.19 18.30
C ALA A 18 1.59 -64.38 17.28
N PHE A 19 2.34 -64.21 16.17
CA PHE A 19 2.95 -65.25 15.27
C PHE A 19 2.01 -66.07 14.33
N SER A 20 2.36 -66.53 13.11
CA SER A 20 3.65 -66.66 12.40
C SER A 20 3.51 -66.93 10.87
N LEU A 21 4.63 -66.67 10.16
CA LEU A 21 5.22 -67.13 8.88
C LEU A 21 4.61 -68.23 7.96
N GLY A 22 4.87 -68.06 6.65
CA GLY A 22 5.01 -69.14 5.66
C GLY A 22 5.83 -68.70 4.42
N VAL A 23 6.84 -69.49 4.04
CA VAL A 23 7.84 -69.30 2.96
C VAL A 23 7.75 -70.45 1.95
N SER A 24 8.02 -70.22 0.66
CA SER A 24 8.69 -71.10 -0.35
C SER A 24 8.50 -70.54 -1.77
N LEU A 25 9.26 -70.81 -2.84
CA LEU A 25 10.70 -71.02 -3.14
C LEU A 25 10.83 -71.04 -4.70
N LEU A 26 11.88 -70.41 -5.23
CA LEU A 26 12.54 -70.46 -6.57
C LEU A 26 11.85 -70.88 -7.90
N GLY A 27 12.15 -70.09 -8.94
CA GLY A 27 12.29 -70.53 -10.35
C GLY A 27 13.16 -69.53 -11.16
N GLN A 28 14.22 -69.99 -11.84
CA GLN A 28 15.09 -69.20 -12.73
C GLN A 28 14.59 -69.23 -14.18
N ALA A 29 14.68 -68.12 -14.92
CA ALA A 29 14.84 -68.10 -16.38
C ALA A 29 15.31 -66.73 -16.92
N THR A 30 16.52 -66.73 -17.50
CA THR A 30 16.99 -66.06 -18.74
C THR A 30 16.67 -64.58 -19.05
N SER A 31 17.73 -63.84 -19.38
CA SER A 31 17.74 -62.52 -20.02
C SER A 31 16.90 -62.45 -21.30
N ALA A 32 16.06 -61.42 -21.39
CA ALA A 32 15.68 -60.77 -22.64
C ALA A 32 15.46 -59.27 -22.36
N GLU A 33 16.12 -58.45 -23.15
CA GLU A 33 16.16 -57.00 -23.10
C GLU A 33 14.76 -56.40 -23.25
N ALA A 34 14.30 -55.66 -22.23
CA ALA A 34 13.01 -54.97 -22.27
C ALA A 34 13.20 -53.53 -22.78
N PRO A 35 12.34 -53.05 -23.70
CA PRO A 35 12.47 -51.73 -24.31
C PRO A 35 12.24 -50.60 -23.30
N SER A 36 13.05 -49.54 -23.41
CA SER A 36 12.94 -48.32 -22.61
C SER A 36 11.53 -47.71 -22.69
N PRO A 37 10.96 -47.23 -21.56
CA PRO A 37 9.66 -46.55 -21.57
C PRO A 37 9.73 -45.23 -22.35
N PRO A 38 8.61 -44.80 -22.97
CA PRO A 38 8.57 -43.59 -23.79
C PRO A 38 8.85 -42.33 -22.96
N ALA A 39 9.59 -41.40 -23.56
CA ALA A 39 9.88 -40.09 -22.99
C ALA A 39 8.58 -39.33 -22.71
N ILE A 40 8.35 -39.02 -21.44
CA ILE A 40 7.30 -38.09 -21.03
C ILE A 40 7.76 -36.69 -21.45
N GLU A 41 7.11 -36.14 -22.48
CA GLU A 41 7.27 -34.75 -22.86
C GLU A 41 6.98 -33.85 -21.66
N SER A 42 7.97 -33.00 -21.34
CA SER A 42 7.85 -32.04 -20.25
C SER A 42 6.77 -31.01 -20.58
N PRO A 43 5.77 -30.78 -19.71
CA PRO A 43 4.81 -29.72 -19.95
C PRO A 43 5.56 -28.38 -19.92
N SER A 44 5.47 -27.66 -21.03
CA SER A 44 5.95 -26.29 -21.19
C SER A 44 5.49 -25.45 -20.00
N ARG A 45 6.42 -24.76 -19.35
CA ARG A 45 6.15 -23.76 -18.30
C ARG A 45 5.23 -22.69 -18.87
N THR A 46 3.93 -22.88 -18.70
CA THR A 46 2.95 -21.80 -18.80
C THR A 46 3.25 -20.88 -17.63
N ALA A 47 3.62 -19.65 -17.94
CA ALA A 47 3.69 -18.58 -16.96
C ALA A 47 2.38 -18.58 -16.15
N PRO A 48 2.42 -18.35 -14.82
CA PRO A 48 1.19 -18.27 -14.05
C PRO A 48 0.32 -17.18 -14.67
N ALA A 49 -0.90 -17.56 -15.04
CA ALA A 49 -1.91 -16.66 -15.55
C ALA A 49 -1.99 -15.47 -14.59
N GLN A 50 -1.68 -14.28 -15.11
CA GLN A 50 -1.99 -13.04 -14.43
C GLN A 50 -3.48 -13.11 -14.08
N SER A 51 -3.82 -13.11 -12.79
CA SER A 51 -5.22 -12.99 -12.38
C SER A 51 -5.80 -11.80 -13.14
N PRO A 52 -7.01 -11.90 -13.72
CA PRO A 52 -7.67 -10.73 -14.28
C PRO A 52 -8.03 -9.85 -13.08
N ILE A 53 -7.09 -9.00 -12.68
CA ILE A 53 -7.40 -7.84 -11.86
C ILE A 53 -8.35 -7.05 -12.76
N ALA A 54 -9.65 -7.11 -12.48
CA ALA A 54 -10.57 -6.13 -13.02
C ALA A 54 -9.89 -4.77 -12.83
N GLU A 55 -9.65 -4.06 -13.94
CA GLU A 55 -8.86 -2.83 -13.96
C GLU A 55 -9.27 -1.97 -12.75
N LEU A 56 -8.33 -1.75 -11.83
CA LEU A 56 -8.63 -1.08 -10.58
C LEU A 56 -9.16 0.32 -10.90
N ASN A 57 -10.45 0.51 -10.70
CA ASN A 57 -11.09 1.80 -10.93
C ASN A 57 -11.12 2.59 -9.62
N THR A 58 -10.08 3.38 -9.37
CA THR A 58 -10.04 4.37 -8.29
C THR A 58 -10.80 5.67 -8.61
N GLY A 59 -11.54 5.69 -9.73
CA GLY A 59 -12.14 6.90 -10.27
C GLY A 59 -11.12 7.80 -10.97
N PRO A 60 -11.50 9.04 -11.30
CA PRO A 60 -10.62 9.97 -12.00
C PRO A 60 -9.43 10.39 -11.11
N ARG A 61 -8.28 10.58 -11.75
CA ARG A 61 -7.15 11.30 -11.15
C ARG A 61 -7.50 12.76 -10.93
N THR A 62 -6.78 13.40 -10.01
CA THR A 62 -6.93 14.83 -9.73
C THR A 62 -6.86 15.67 -11.00
N ARG A 63 -7.82 16.58 -11.15
CA ARG A 63 -7.85 17.56 -12.26
C ARG A 63 -6.93 18.76 -12.00
N LEU A 64 -6.37 18.85 -10.80
CA LEU A 64 -5.49 19.94 -10.41
C LEU A 64 -4.13 19.78 -11.10
N ARG A 65 -3.49 20.91 -11.44
CA ARG A 65 -2.19 20.92 -12.12
C ARG A 65 -1.04 20.86 -11.10
N GLY A 66 -0.44 19.70 -10.92
CA GLY A 66 0.81 19.54 -10.16
C GLY A 66 2.06 19.62 -11.06
N ASN A 67 2.71 20.78 -11.09
CA ASN A 67 3.91 21.04 -11.91
C ASN A 67 5.19 20.80 -11.11
N TRP A 68 5.47 19.55 -10.75
CA TRP A 68 6.70 19.18 -10.05
C TRP A 68 7.16 17.78 -10.48
N VAL A 69 8.47 17.53 -10.36
CA VAL A 69 9.08 16.24 -10.73
C VAL A 69 10.06 15.81 -9.65
N GLY A 70 9.93 14.56 -9.19
CA GLY A 70 10.85 13.94 -8.23
C GLY A 70 11.96 13.14 -8.90
N ARG A 71 13.15 13.73 -9.05
CA ARG A 71 14.28 13.07 -9.75
C ARG A 71 15.34 12.49 -8.83
N GLN A 72 15.41 12.99 -7.59
CA GLN A 72 16.45 12.61 -6.64
C GLN A 72 16.38 11.11 -6.35
N PRO A 73 17.48 10.35 -6.54
CA PRO A 73 17.52 8.95 -6.14
C PRO A 73 17.37 8.82 -4.63
N VAL A 74 16.91 7.66 -4.18
CA VAL A 74 16.85 7.30 -2.77
C VAL A 74 17.70 6.06 -2.52
N SER A 75 18.07 5.83 -1.25
CA SER A 75 18.73 4.59 -0.87
C SER A 75 17.82 3.38 -1.13
N PRO A 76 18.32 2.25 -1.66
CA PRO A 76 17.57 0.99 -1.69
C PRO A 76 17.13 0.50 -0.30
N SER A 77 17.82 0.95 0.76
CA SER A 77 17.48 0.66 2.16
C SER A 77 16.56 1.71 2.80
N LEU A 78 16.04 2.68 2.03
CA LEU A 78 15.14 3.74 2.49
C LEU A 78 14.03 3.14 3.35
N LYS A 79 13.94 3.58 4.60
CA LYS A 79 12.86 3.20 5.48
C LYS A 79 11.61 4.01 5.14
N ILE A 80 10.53 3.29 4.85
CA ILE A 80 9.21 3.84 4.58
C ILE A 80 8.30 3.59 5.78
N VAL A 81 7.56 4.61 6.21
CA VAL A 81 6.55 4.52 7.26
C VAL A 81 5.21 4.87 6.64
N VAL A 82 4.26 3.94 6.68
CA VAL A 82 2.92 4.13 6.15
C VAL A 82 1.94 4.39 7.29
N MET A 83 1.19 5.48 7.17
CA MET A 83 0.18 5.94 8.12
C MET A 83 -1.19 5.88 7.46
N ALA A 84 -2.23 5.68 8.26
CA ALA A 84 -3.61 5.91 7.83
C ALA A 84 -3.97 7.37 8.13
N GLY A 85 -4.47 8.08 7.13
CA GLY A 85 -5.04 9.41 7.30
C GLY A 85 -6.15 9.41 8.33
N HIS A 86 -6.24 10.49 9.11
CA HIS A 86 -7.24 10.70 10.16
C HIS A 86 -7.23 9.72 11.35
N ALA A 87 -6.19 8.89 11.50
CA ALA A 87 -6.14 7.80 12.49
C ALA A 87 -6.26 8.22 13.96
N ASP A 88 -5.95 9.48 14.27
CA ASP A 88 -5.92 10.09 15.60
C ASP A 88 -6.84 11.32 15.74
N SER A 89 -7.81 11.50 14.82
CA SER A 89 -8.64 12.71 14.74
C SER A 89 -10.15 12.46 14.74
N GLN A 90 -10.60 11.23 15.02
CA GLN A 90 -12.04 10.90 14.98
C GLN A 90 -12.82 11.68 16.03
N GLY A 91 -14.02 12.14 15.67
CA GLY A 91 -14.86 12.99 16.52
C GLY A 91 -14.36 14.43 16.65
N MET A 92 -13.36 14.83 15.86
CA MET A 92 -12.80 16.19 15.82
C MET A 92 -13.01 16.82 14.44
N HIS A 93 -12.84 18.14 14.34
CA HIS A 93 -12.84 18.80 13.04
C HIS A 93 -11.75 18.20 12.13
N GLY A 94 -12.13 17.81 10.92
CA GLY A 94 -11.22 17.12 9.98
C GLY A 94 -11.01 15.63 10.28
N SER A 95 -12.03 14.92 10.77
CA SER A 95 -12.01 13.45 10.99
C SER A 95 -11.95 12.59 9.72
N GLY A 96 -11.97 13.24 8.55
CA GLY A 96 -12.12 12.57 7.25
C GLY A 96 -13.58 12.50 6.77
N THR A 97 -13.77 11.96 5.57
CA THR A 97 -15.06 11.85 4.91
C THR A 97 -15.88 10.64 5.37
N PRO A 98 -17.21 10.76 5.54
CA PRO A 98 -18.09 9.61 5.70
C PRO A 98 -18.25 8.75 4.43
N GLY A 99 -17.82 9.24 3.25
CA GLY A 99 -18.11 8.59 1.96
C GLY A 99 -19.51 8.90 1.43
N ALA A 100 -19.70 8.74 0.12
CA ALA A 100 -20.98 8.99 -0.52
C ALA A 100 -22.07 8.01 -0.07
N ALA A 101 -21.72 6.77 0.29
CA ALA A 101 -22.62 5.76 0.82
C ALA A 101 -23.36 6.26 2.06
N VAL A 102 -22.60 6.79 3.00
CA VAL A 102 -23.15 7.21 4.28
C VAL A 102 -23.83 8.57 4.13
N ASP A 103 -23.16 9.55 3.51
CA ASP A 103 -23.66 10.93 3.50
C ASP A 103 -24.78 11.17 2.48
N GLN A 104 -24.68 10.58 1.29
CA GLN A 104 -25.63 10.82 0.21
C GLN A 104 -26.70 9.73 0.10
N ARG A 105 -26.38 8.48 0.48
CA ARG A 105 -27.30 7.33 0.36
C ARG A 105 -27.86 6.83 1.69
N GLY A 106 -27.41 7.39 2.82
CA GLY A 106 -27.90 7.04 4.15
C GLY A 106 -27.54 5.62 4.61
N GLU A 107 -26.50 5.01 4.02
CA GLU A 107 -26.02 3.71 4.47
C GLU A 107 -25.37 3.79 5.86
N ALA A 108 -25.34 2.68 6.60
CA ALA A 108 -24.64 2.61 7.86
C ALA A 108 -23.11 2.76 7.67
N PRO A 109 -22.39 3.42 8.61
CA PRO A 109 -20.92 3.45 8.57
C PRO A 109 -20.33 2.05 8.72
N MET A 110 -19.13 1.84 8.16
CA MET A 110 -18.43 0.57 8.26
C MET A 110 -18.04 0.20 9.69
N ASP A 111 -17.76 1.21 10.52
CA ASP A 111 -17.56 1.09 11.96
C ASP A 111 -18.14 2.35 12.62
N PRO A 112 -19.10 2.24 13.56
CA PRO A 112 -19.76 3.41 14.15
C PRO A 112 -18.83 4.33 14.96
N ARG A 113 -17.59 3.91 15.24
CA ARG A 113 -16.60 4.69 16.01
C ARG A 113 -15.74 5.60 15.14
N MET A 114 -15.80 5.48 13.81
CA MET A 114 -14.96 6.25 12.90
C MET A 114 -15.66 6.57 11.58
N ARG A 115 -15.13 7.55 10.86
CA ARG A 115 -15.51 7.82 9.47
C ARG A 115 -15.04 6.69 8.57
N ASP A 116 -15.79 6.41 7.51
CA ASP A 116 -15.45 5.37 6.53
C ASP A 116 -14.08 5.61 5.90
N GLU A 117 -13.68 6.87 5.69
CA GLU A 117 -12.32 7.17 5.20
C GLU A 117 -11.25 6.53 6.09
N LEU A 118 -11.30 6.72 7.42
CA LEU A 118 -10.33 6.09 8.31
C LEU A 118 -10.42 4.56 8.25
N PHE A 119 -11.63 4.01 8.21
CA PHE A 119 -11.82 2.57 8.12
C PHE A 119 -11.08 1.99 6.92
N TRP A 120 -11.26 2.58 5.73
CA TRP A 120 -10.61 2.14 4.51
C TRP A 120 -9.11 2.47 4.48
N ASN A 121 -8.69 3.64 4.98
CA ASN A 121 -7.28 4.02 5.10
C ASN A 121 -6.48 2.99 5.90
N ARG A 122 -7.04 2.47 7.01
CA ARG A 122 -6.40 1.42 7.82
C ARG A 122 -6.25 0.11 7.05
N LYS A 123 -7.33 -0.34 6.40
CA LYS A 123 -7.31 -1.58 5.62
C LYS A 123 -6.30 -1.52 4.48
N VAL A 124 -6.26 -0.42 3.75
CA VAL A 124 -5.28 -0.21 2.67
C VAL A 124 -3.87 -0.07 3.20
N ARG A 125 -3.63 0.71 4.27
CA ARG A 125 -2.31 0.81 4.94
C ARG A 125 -1.77 -0.58 5.28
N ASP A 126 -2.58 -1.41 5.92
CA ASP A 126 -2.16 -2.74 6.39
C ASP A 126 -1.82 -3.66 5.20
N ALA A 127 -2.65 -3.65 4.15
CA ALA A 127 -2.40 -4.41 2.93
C ALA A 127 -1.14 -3.93 2.19
N VAL A 128 -0.93 -2.62 2.07
CA VAL A 128 0.29 -2.01 1.48
C VAL A 128 1.52 -2.45 2.25
N VAL A 129 1.50 -2.35 3.59
CA VAL A 129 2.65 -2.74 4.42
C VAL A 129 2.94 -4.23 4.29
N ALA A 130 1.91 -5.09 4.34
CA ALA A 130 2.07 -6.52 4.21
C ALA A 130 2.69 -6.89 2.86
N LEU A 131 2.11 -6.42 1.75
CA LEU A 131 2.57 -6.73 0.41
C LEU A 131 3.95 -6.13 0.11
N SER A 132 4.21 -4.89 0.53
CA SER A 132 5.51 -4.25 0.34
C SER A 132 6.63 -4.94 1.13
N LYS A 133 6.35 -5.45 2.34
CA LYS A 133 7.30 -6.30 3.08
C LYS A 133 7.60 -7.59 2.34
N GLN A 134 6.58 -8.27 1.80
CA GLN A 134 6.77 -9.47 0.99
C GLN A 134 7.64 -9.21 -0.25
N LYS A 135 7.55 -8.01 -0.85
CA LYS A 135 8.41 -7.59 -1.96
C LYS A 135 9.79 -7.06 -1.54
N GLY A 136 10.10 -7.10 -0.24
CA GLY A 136 11.42 -6.75 0.31
C GLY A 136 11.68 -5.25 0.45
N LEU A 137 10.64 -4.42 0.64
CA LEU A 137 10.84 -3.03 1.06
C LEU A 137 11.09 -2.94 2.57
N ASN A 138 11.98 -2.02 2.97
CA ASN A 138 12.15 -1.63 4.37
C ASN A 138 10.97 -0.74 4.78
N ILE A 139 9.84 -1.35 5.14
CA ILE A 139 8.57 -0.66 5.35
C ILE A 139 7.89 -1.11 6.64
N ILE A 140 7.29 -0.15 7.34
CA ILE A 140 6.48 -0.39 8.54
C ILE A 140 5.17 0.40 8.48
N GLY A 141 4.14 -0.14 9.15
CA GLY A 141 2.92 0.62 9.45
C GLY A 141 3.07 1.35 10.77
N TYR A 142 2.42 2.51 10.88
CA TYR A 142 2.25 3.21 12.14
C TYR A 142 0.76 3.32 12.49
N ASP A 143 0.47 3.13 13.77
CA ASP A 143 -0.85 3.34 14.36
C ASP A 143 -0.71 4.17 15.65
N PRO A 144 -1.46 5.26 15.81
CA PRO A 144 -1.43 6.08 17.02
C PRO A 144 -2.01 5.37 18.25
N GLY A 145 -2.76 4.27 18.08
CA GLY A 145 -3.34 3.47 19.16
C GLY A 145 -4.59 4.08 19.80
N ALA A 146 -4.92 5.33 19.49
CA ALA A 146 -6.13 6.01 19.91
C ALA A 146 -6.80 6.68 18.70
N LEU A 147 -8.13 6.60 18.62
CA LEU A 147 -8.92 7.20 17.53
C LEU A 147 -8.95 8.73 17.60
N SER A 148 -8.71 9.31 18.78
CA SER A 148 -8.76 10.74 19.02
C SER A 148 -7.63 11.15 19.96
N ILE A 149 -6.77 12.06 19.51
CA ILE A 149 -5.71 12.66 20.32
C ILE A 149 -5.84 14.18 20.22
N ALA A 150 -6.41 14.80 21.27
CA ALA A 150 -6.80 16.21 21.24
C ALA A 150 -5.65 17.20 21.03
N LYS A 151 -4.46 16.88 21.57
CA LYS A 151 -3.29 17.76 21.47
C LYS A 151 -2.47 17.40 20.24
N ALA A 152 -2.44 18.29 19.25
CA ALA A 152 -1.63 18.10 18.03
C ALA A 152 -0.12 17.97 18.29
N SER A 153 0.37 18.36 19.47
CA SER A 153 1.77 18.19 19.90
C SER A 153 2.03 16.89 20.63
N ASP A 154 1.00 16.07 20.90
CA ASP A 154 1.18 14.77 21.55
C ASP A 154 2.12 13.90 20.68
N PRO A 155 3.14 13.26 21.28
CA PRO A 155 4.19 12.53 20.56
C PRO A 155 3.68 11.30 19.79
N ARG A 156 2.44 10.88 20.04
CA ARG A 156 1.75 9.75 19.39
C ARG A 156 0.88 10.17 18.21
N THR A 157 0.71 11.47 17.95
CA THR A 157 -0.05 11.87 16.76
C THR A 157 0.70 11.49 15.49
N ASN A 158 -0.03 11.19 14.40
CA ASN A 158 0.57 10.97 13.08
C ASN A 158 1.52 12.13 12.74
N TRP A 159 1.08 13.35 13.00
CA TRP A 159 1.83 14.58 12.74
C TRP A 159 3.14 14.67 13.53
N SER A 160 3.14 14.37 14.83
CA SER A 160 4.35 14.38 15.65
C SER A 160 5.32 13.28 15.25
N VAL A 161 4.81 12.07 15.00
CA VAL A 161 5.62 10.94 14.56
C VAL A 161 6.23 11.21 13.19
N ALA A 162 5.44 11.67 12.23
CA ALA A 162 5.92 12.02 10.90
C ALA A 162 7.02 13.09 10.95
N ARG A 163 6.82 14.17 11.72
CA ARG A 163 7.82 15.23 11.89
C ARG A 163 9.15 14.66 12.41
N ARG A 164 9.09 13.81 13.42
CA ARG A 164 10.28 13.19 14.03
C ARG A 164 10.97 12.25 13.06
N LEU A 165 10.24 11.33 12.44
CA LEU A 165 10.80 10.30 11.56
C LEU A 165 11.27 10.87 10.22
N SER A 166 10.57 11.86 9.66
CA SER A 166 10.98 12.55 8.43
C SER A 166 12.32 13.27 8.61
N ARG A 167 12.55 13.91 9.76
CA ARG A 167 13.84 14.54 10.10
C ARG A 167 15.00 13.55 10.21
N GLN A 168 14.70 12.26 10.44
CA GLN A 168 15.69 11.18 10.47
C GLN A 168 15.93 10.58 9.07
N GLY A 169 15.35 11.16 8.01
CA GLY A 169 15.51 10.70 6.63
C GLY A 169 14.55 9.58 6.21
N ASN A 170 13.57 9.22 7.05
CA ASN A 170 12.55 8.24 6.66
C ASN A 170 11.54 8.85 5.68
N TYR A 171 11.04 8.06 4.74
CA TYR A 171 9.93 8.44 3.88
C TYR A 171 8.61 8.18 4.60
N ILE A 172 7.79 9.21 4.75
CA ILE A 172 6.49 9.10 5.42
C ILE A 172 5.38 9.20 4.37
N LEU A 173 4.59 8.15 4.24
CA LEU A 173 3.43 8.08 3.36
C LEU A 173 2.17 8.00 4.22
N GLU A 174 1.19 8.87 3.98
CA GLU A 174 -0.13 8.79 4.61
C GLU A 174 -1.17 8.46 3.54
N ILE A 175 -1.90 7.36 3.76
CA ILE A 175 -2.96 6.88 2.87
C ILE A 175 -4.24 7.61 3.21
N HIS A 176 -4.87 8.20 2.20
CA HIS A 176 -6.18 8.83 2.27
C HIS A 176 -7.09 8.31 1.16
N PHE A 177 -8.40 8.38 1.40
CA PHE A 177 -9.39 8.44 0.33
C PHE A 177 -9.89 9.87 0.27
N ASP A 178 -9.97 10.44 -0.93
CA ASP A 178 -10.46 11.80 -1.09
C ASP A 178 -11.96 11.84 -0.80
N ALA A 179 -12.46 13.03 -0.50
CA ALA A 179 -13.89 13.24 -0.35
C ALA A 179 -14.64 12.88 -1.64
N TYR A 180 -15.92 12.59 -1.54
CA TYR A 180 -16.79 12.42 -2.69
C TYR A 180 -17.13 13.78 -3.33
N SER A 181 -17.69 13.74 -4.53
CA SER A 181 -18.13 14.92 -5.28
C SER A 181 -19.24 15.69 -4.53
N PRO A 182 -19.21 17.03 -4.53
CA PRO A 182 -18.29 17.92 -5.28
C PRO A 182 -17.06 18.34 -4.48
N HIS A 183 -16.79 17.74 -3.32
CA HIS A 183 -15.77 18.21 -2.38
C HIS A 183 -14.38 17.64 -2.67
N GLY A 184 -14.33 16.44 -3.25
CA GLY A 184 -13.10 15.79 -3.70
C GLY A 184 -12.57 16.31 -5.03
N TYR A 185 -11.34 15.93 -5.31
CA TYR A 185 -10.58 16.26 -6.50
C TYR A 185 -10.17 15.02 -7.29
N GLY A 186 -10.04 13.85 -6.65
CA GLY A 186 -9.63 12.60 -7.28
C GLY A 186 -8.36 12.01 -6.65
N SER A 187 -7.82 10.99 -7.31
CA SER A 187 -6.56 10.37 -6.84
C SER A 187 -5.33 11.23 -7.12
N GLY A 188 -4.28 11.07 -6.31
CA GLY A 188 -2.99 11.73 -6.54
C GLY A 188 -2.12 11.89 -5.30
N LEU A 189 -0.86 12.26 -5.54
CA LEU A 189 0.11 12.55 -4.48
C LEU A 189 0.21 14.06 -4.21
N ILE A 190 0.13 14.43 -2.93
CA ILE A 190 0.59 15.72 -2.39
C ILE A 190 1.93 15.45 -1.67
N PRO A 191 3.07 15.87 -2.23
CA PRO A 191 4.37 15.52 -1.68
C PRO A 191 4.71 16.34 -0.42
N ALA A 192 5.56 15.77 0.43
CA ALA A 192 6.13 16.46 1.58
C ALA A 192 6.85 17.77 1.19
N LEU A 193 6.80 18.77 2.06
CA LEU A 193 7.40 20.09 1.80
C LEU A 193 8.79 20.27 2.41
N ASN A 194 9.12 19.51 3.45
CA ASN A 194 10.35 19.66 4.24
C ASN A 194 11.55 18.88 3.68
N ARG A 195 11.43 18.30 2.49
CA ARG A 195 12.49 17.54 1.82
C ARG A 195 12.45 17.75 0.31
N ASN A 196 13.55 17.41 -0.35
CA ASN A 196 13.61 17.40 -1.80
C ASN A 196 12.68 16.31 -2.36
N LEU A 197 12.06 16.61 -3.50
CA LEU A 197 11.26 15.66 -4.26
C LEU A 197 12.16 14.56 -4.81
N ASN A 198 11.75 13.32 -4.64
CA ASN A 198 12.54 12.16 -5.01
C ASN A 198 11.76 11.18 -5.89
N ARG A 199 12.43 10.12 -6.34
CA ARG A 199 11.84 9.13 -7.25
C ARG A 199 10.61 8.42 -6.68
N VAL A 200 10.49 8.32 -5.35
CA VAL A 200 9.29 7.76 -4.70
C VAL A 200 8.10 8.70 -4.86
N ASP A 201 8.30 10.02 -4.71
CA ASP A 201 7.24 10.99 -5.00
C ASP A 201 6.81 10.92 -6.46
N GLU A 202 7.78 10.82 -7.38
CA GLU A 202 7.51 10.75 -8.81
C GLU A 202 6.76 9.50 -9.22
N SER A 203 7.15 8.32 -8.73
CA SER A 203 6.50 7.07 -9.10
C SER A 203 5.06 6.99 -8.58
N LEU A 204 4.82 7.47 -7.35
CA LEU A 204 3.47 7.60 -6.80
C LEU A 204 2.63 8.59 -7.63
N ALA A 205 3.20 9.74 -8.01
CA ALA A 205 2.52 10.71 -8.85
C ALA A 205 2.21 10.21 -10.26
N LEU A 206 3.07 9.41 -10.87
CA LEU A 206 2.81 8.79 -12.17
C LEU A 206 1.66 7.76 -12.09
N SER A 207 1.56 7.06 -10.97
CA SER A 207 0.54 6.03 -10.74
C SER A 207 -0.83 6.61 -10.37
N PHE A 208 -0.88 7.66 -9.54
CA PHE A 208 -2.13 8.20 -9.00
C PHE A 208 -2.47 9.61 -9.50
N GLY A 209 -1.52 10.37 -10.04
CA GLY A 209 -1.71 11.78 -10.38
C GLY A 209 -0.94 12.73 -9.45
N ARG A 210 -0.87 14.01 -9.85
CA ARG A 210 -0.09 15.04 -9.14
C ARG A 210 -1.01 16.13 -8.63
N PHE A 211 -1.11 16.27 -7.31
CA PHE A 211 -1.64 17.49 -6.73
C PHE A 211 -0.59 18.62 -6.82
N PRO A 212 -1.02 19.90 -6.79
CA PRO A 212 -0.10 21.01 -6.56
C PRO A 212 0.70 20.81 -5.28
N ARG A 213 2.02 21.06 -5.34
CA ARG A 213 2.88 20.89 -4.17
C ARG A 213 2.42 21.73 -2.97
N LEU A 214 1.94 22.94 -3.22
CA LEU A 214 1.36 23.84 -2.22
C LEU A 214 -0.18 23.79 -2.18
N PHE A 215 -0.77 22.63 -2.46
CA PHE A 215 -2.22 22.45 -2.38
C PHE A 215 -2.77 22.99 -1.05
N ARG A 216 -3.81 23.83 -1.14
CA ARG A 216 -4.42 24.57 -0.01
C ARG A 216 -3.40 25.35 0.84
N GLY A 217 -2.41 25.98 0.21
CA GLY A 217 -1.37 26.76 0.90
C GLY A 217 -0.32 25.91 1.62
N GLY A 218 -0.28 24.59 1.35
CA GLY A 218 0.62 23.65 2.02
C GLY A 218 0.00 23.10 3.31
N LEU A 219 -0.61 21.93 3.20
CA LEU A 219 -1.30 21.24 4.28
C LEU A 219 -0.40 20.92 5.49
N GLY A 220 -1.04 20.72 6.65
CA GLY A 220 -0.36 20.45 7.91
C GLY A 220 0.53 19.19 7.90
N GLY A 221 0.09 18.13 7.24
CA GLY A 221 0.86 16.89 7.04
C GLY A 221 2.14 17.11 6.21
N PRO A 222 2.03 17.62 4.96
CA PRO A 222 3.17 17.96 4.11
C PRO A 222 4.20 18.88 4.76
N ARG A 223 3.78 19.89 5.53
CA ARG A 223 4.70 20.74 6.32
C ARG A 223 5.49 19.97 7.39
N ARG A 224 5.00 18.79 7.79
CA ARG A 224 5.61 17.90 8.78
C ARG A 224 6.31 16.68 8.16
N GLY A 225 6.41 16.64 6.82
CA GLY A 225 7.15 15.60 6.12
C GLY A 225 6.34 14.40 5.66
N ILE A 226 5.01 14.50 5.71
CA ILE A 226 4.10 13.50 5.17
C ILE A 226 3.89 13.76 3.67
N SER A 227 4.12 12.76 2.84
CA SER A 227 3.49 12.71 1.52
C SER A 227 2.10 12.10 1.68
N ILE A 228 1.05 12.85 1.29
CA ILE A 228 -0.34 12.38 1.34
C ILE A 228 -0.68 11.77 0.00
N LEU A 229 -1.17 10.54 0.01
CA LEU A 229 -1.65 9.83 -1.16
C LEU A 229 -3.17 9.68 -1.08
N GLU A 230 -3.86 10.42 -1.93
CA GLU A 230 -5.28 10.26 -2.18
C GLU A 230 -5.46 9.06 -3.14
N ILE A 231 -6.03 7.96 -2.67
CA ILE A 231 -6.23 6.74 -3.47
C ILE A 231 -7.25 6.98 -4.58
N GLY A 232 -8.28 7.77 -4.29
CA GLY A 232 -9.44 8.03 -5.12
C GLY A 232 -10.56 8.61 -4.27
N MET A 233 -11.58 9.18 -4.90
CA MET A 233 -12.75 9.69 -4.17
C MET A 233 -13.57 8.53 -3.60
N LEU A 234 -14.00 8.64 -2.35
CA LEU A 234 -14.82 7.61 -1.69
C LEU A 234 -16.28 7.67 -2.17
N GLU A 235 -16.49 7.31 -3.44
CA GLU A 235 -17.77 7.27 -4.13
C GLU A 235 -17.80 6.23 -5.26
N GLY A 236 -18.95 6.10 -5.91
CA GLY A 236 -19.11 5.34 -7.15
C GLY A 236 -18.66 3.88 -7.04
N ILE A 237 -18.01 3.39 -8.11
CA ILE A 237 -17.57 1.99 -8.22
C ILE A 237 -16.52 1.64 -7.16
N LEU A 238 -15.62 2.58 -6.82
CA LEU A 238 -14.59 2.35 -5.81
C LEU A 238 -15.23 2.05 -4.46
N GLU A 239 -16.10 2.93 -3.99
CA GLU A 239 -16.80 2.75 -2.71
C GLU A 239 -17.73 1.54 -2.73
N ALA A 240 -18.47 1.32 -3.82
CA ALA A 240 -19.35 0.16 -3.96
C ALA A 240 -18.58 -1.16 -3.83
N ASN A 241 -17.40 -1.26 -4.47
CA ASN A 241 -16.56 -2.45 -4.41
C ASN A 241 -15.91 -2.65 -3.04
N LEU A 242 -15.49 -1.57 -2.36
CA LEU A 242 -14.99 -1.64 -0.99
C LEU A 242 -16.08 -2.12 -0.02
N ARG A 243 -17.30 -1.61 -0.18
CA ARG A 243 -18.43 -1.95 0.72
C ARG A 243 -18.99 -3.35 0.45
N ASN A 244 -18.93 -3.87 -0.78
CA ASN A 244 -19.40 -5.21 -1.10
C ASN A 244 -18.43 -6.32 -0.60
N PRO A 245 -18.84 -7.21 0.33
CA PRO A 245 -17.98 -8.26 0.86
C PRO A 245 -17.36 -9.20 -0.18
N LYS A 246 -18.00 -9.39 -1.34
CA LYS A 246 -17.52 -10.26 -2.41
C LYS A 246 -16.34 -9.67 -3.19
N THR A 247 -16.23 -8.35 -3.23
CA THR A 247 -15.21 -7.61 -4.00
C THR A 247 -14.19 -6.90 -3.10
N ARG A 248 -14.56 -6.61 -1.86
CA ARG A 248 -13.80 -5.80 -0.90
C ARG A 248 -12.33 -6.16 -0.83
N GLU A 249 -12.03 -7.44 -0.57
CA GLU A 249 -10.65 -7.88 -0.40
C GLU A 249 -9.87 -7.74 -1.70
N ALA A 250 -10.46 -8.15 -2.84
CA ALA A 250 -9.83 -7.98 -4.15
C ALA A 250 -9.54 -6.50 -4.46
N THR A 251 -10.46 -5.59 -4.11
CA THR A 251 -10.26 -4.15 -4.27
C THR A 251 -9.14 -3.62 -3.38
N ILE A 252 -9.10 -3.99 -2.10
CA ILE A 252 -8.02 -3.61 -1.17
C ILE A 252 -6.67 -4.11 -1.69
N GLN A 253 -6.60 -5.37 -2.13
CA GLN A 253 -5.36 -5.96 -2.66
C GLN A 253 -4.91 -5.30 -3.96
N ALA A 254 -5.84 -4.96 -4.86
CA ALA A 254 -5.52 -4.24 -6.08
C ALA A 254 -4.92 -2.85 -5.78
N ILE A 255 -5.52 -2.10 -4.84
CA ILE A 255 -4.99 -0.80 -4.40
C ILE A 255 -3.61 -0.99 -3.78
N ALA A 256 -3.46 -1.96 -2.88
CA ALA A 256 -2.20 -2.25 -2.21
C ALA A 256 -1.09 -2.62 -3.20
N LEU A 257 -1.42 -3.40 -4.23
CA LEU A 257 -0.50 -3.75 -5.32
C LEU A 257 -0.06 -2.51 -6.10
N GLN A 258 -0.99 -1.66 -6.51
CA GLN A 258 -0.66 -0.42 -7.24
C GLN A 258 0.24 0.51 -6.44
N VAL A 259 -0.04 0.72 -5.15
CA VAL A 259 0.82 1.52 -4.25
C VAL A 259 2.18 0.85 -4.07
N THR A 260 2.22 -0.46 -3.82
CA THR A 260 3.46 -1.21 -3.62
C THR A 260 4.36 -1.15 -4.85
N ASP A 261 3.79 -1.34 -6.04
CA ASP A 261 4.55 -1.30 -7.30
C ASP A 261 5.11 0.10 -7.57
N ALA A 262 4.34 1.16 -7.26
CA ALA A 262 4.84 2.53 -7.31
C ALA A 262 5.99 2.78 -6.32
N LEU A 263 5.88 2.32 -5.07
CA LEU A 263 6.96 2.42 -4.08
C LEU A 263 8.22 1.68 -4.53
N MET A 264 8.05 0.45 -5.04
CA MET A 264 9.15 -0.37 -5.56
C MET A 264 9.86 0.31 -6.73
N LEU A 265 9.10 0.86 -7.67
CA LEU A 265 9.66 1.61 -8.79
C LEU A 265 10.40 2.86 -8.32
N GLY A 266 9.89 3.58 -7.33
CA GLY A 266 10.54 4.77 -6.79
C GLY A 266 11.84 4.48 -6.04
N VAL A 267 11.89 3.37 -5.30
CA VAL A 267 13.07 2.96 -4.52
C VAL A 267 14.14 2.28 -5.37
N ARG A 268 13.73 1.41 -6.31
CA ARG A 268 14.65 0.55 -7.08
C ARG A 268 14.82 0.98 -8.53
N GLY A 269 13.98 1.88 -9.03
CA GLY A 269 14.00 2.33 -10.42
C GLY A 269 15.33 3.03 -10.75
N LYS A 270 16.00 2.53 -11.78
CA LYS A 270 17.05 3.29 -12.47
C LYS A 270 16.37 4.44 -13.21
N THR A 271 17.01 5.61 -13.25
CA THR A 271 16.56 6.70 -14.13
C THR A 271 16.49 6.18 -15.55
N SER A 272 15.30 6.12 -16.15
CA SER A 272 15.22 6.26 -17.59
C SER A 272 15.66 7.69 -17.89
N SER A 273 16.77 7.84 -18.59
CA SER A 273 17.28 9.11 -19.09
C SER A 273 16.45 9.65 -20.27
N ASN A 274 15.27 9.09 -20.53
CA ASN A 274 14.44 9.53 -21.64
C ASN A 274 13.58 10.72 -21.18
N PRO A 275 13.74 11.90 -21.78
CA PRO A 275 12.77 12.96 -21.63
C PRO A 275 11.40 12.47 -22.15
N PRO A 276 10.29 13.07 -21.71
CA PRO A 276 8.99 12.80 -22.29
C PRO A 276 9.05 13.00 -23.81
N PRO A 277 8.45 12.12 -24.63
CA PRO A 277 8.31 12.39 -26.05
C PRO A 277 7.42 13.63 -26.21
N GLY A 278 7.99 14.71 -26.77
CA GLY A 278 7.24 15.89 -27.15
C GLY A 278 7.57 17.19 -26.42
N VAL A 279 8.84 17.63 -26.46
CA VAL A 279 9.15 19.06 -26.60
C VAL A 279 10.21 19.15 -27.70
N VAL A 280 9.74 19.36 -28.93
CA VAL A 280 10.61 19.76 -30.04
C VAL A 280 11.00 21.22 -29.78
N ASP A 281 12.27 21.42 -29.40
CA ASP A 281 12.92 22.73 -29.43
C ASP A 281 12.95 23.22 -30.88
N ASN A 282 12.13 24.22 -31.17
CA ASN A 282 12.33 25.10 -32.32
C ASN A 282 12.40 26.53 -31.80
N ALA A 283 13.60 26.97 -31.43
CA ALA A 283 13.94 28.38 -31.42
C ALA A 283 15.41 28.53 -31.88
N PRO A 284 15.73 29.42 -32.84
CA PRO A 284 17.05 29.44 -33.46
C PRO A 284 18.10 30.09 -32.56
N LEU A 285 19.32 29.55 -32.64
CA LEU A 285 20.57 30.18 -32.18
C LEU A 285 20.82 31.48 -32.94
N THR A 286 20.93 32.61 -32.22
CA THR A 286 21.81 33.72 -32.62
C THR A 286 22.47 34.38 -31.40
N SER A 287 23.81 34.29 -31.38
CA SER A 287 24.84 35.25 -30.95
C SER A 287 24.65 36.18 -29.72
N ASN A 288 25.46 35.90 -28.69
CA ASN A 288 26.13 36.79 -27.69
C ASN A 288 26.73 38.11 -28.26
N PRO A 289 27.35 39.03 -27.46
CA PRO A 289 27.38 39.30 -25.99
C PRO A 289 27.36 40.83 -25.61
N GLN A 290 27.64 41.17 -24.33
CA GLN A 290 27.97 42.51 -23.74
C GLN A 290 26.76 43.40 -23.36
N THR A 291 26.67 44.19 -22.27
CA THR A 291 27.56 44.68 -21.17
C THR A 291 26.68 45.47 -20.18
N ASN A 292 27.06 45.51 -18.89
CA ASN A 292 26.79 46.53 -17.83
C ASN A 292 25.30 46.92 -17.53
N SER A 293 24.82 47.15 -16.31
CA SER A 293 25.33 48.02 -15.23
C SER A 293 24.47 47.82 -13.97
N GLU A 294 24.96 48.31 -12.84
CA GLU A 294 24.34 48.40 -11.51
C GLU A 294 23.08 49.31 -11.42
N VAL A 295 22.49 49.33 -10.21
CA VAL A 295 21.55 50.30 -9.59
C VAL A 295 20.08 50.10 -10.02
N GLU A 296 19.09 49.88 -9.14
CA GLU A 296 18.75 50.46 -7.82
C GLU A 296 17.98 49.46 -6.93
#